data_AF-A0A5J4Q787-F1
#
_entry.id   AF-A0A5J4Q787-F1
#
_cell.length_a   1.000
_cell.length_b   1.000
_cell.length_c   1.000
_cell.angle_alpha   90.00
_cell.angle_beta   90.00
_cell.angle_gamma   90.00
#
_symmetry.space_group_name_H-M   'P 1'
#
loop_
_entity.id
_entity.type
_entity.pdbx_description
1 polymer ?
#
loop_
_entity_poly.entity_id
_entity_poly.type
_entity_poly.pdbx_seq_one_letter_code
_entity_poly.pdbx_strand_id
1 'polypeptide(L)'
;HLFFLNGRSGSELNHSAPLYELFRSLPWKGYIINKLYYYFYGTYTAAQEQLSPKFQRFFAFMRDCYGEEAPQSLANEFCKESKPLMKYTNILTFNIRIIVLFTGLFMGHPWIYFVFELTVLNALLVYMIYKHELLSTRLYVQLKQQSRT
;
A
#
# COMPACT_ATOMS: atom_id res chain seq x y z
N HIS A 1 -5.62 3.26 -5.04
CA HIS A 1 -7.06 3.39 -5.38
C HIS A 1 -7.53 4.80 -5.08
N LEU A 2 -7.49 5.25 -3.81
CA LEU A 2 -7.87 6.61 -3.41
C LEU A 2 -7.17 7.71 -4.22
N PHE A 3 -5.86 7.57 -4.49
CA PHE A 3 -5.12 8.48 -5.38
C PHE A 3 -5.76 8.67 -6.76
N PHE A 4 -6.21 7.58 -7.38
CA PHE A 4 -6.80 7.62 -8.72
C PHE A 4 -8.26 8.09 -8.71
N LEU A 5 -8.94 8.06 -7.56
CA LEU A 5 -10.31 8.58 -7.42
C LEU A 5 -10.35 10.05 -7.03
N ASN A 6 -9.51 10.45 -6.07
CA ASN A 6 -9.61 11.76 -5.42
C ASN A 6 -8.40 12.67 -5.73
N GLY A 7 -7.46 12.21 -6.55
CA GLY A 7 -6.20 12.91 -6.83
C GLY A 7 -5.27 12.97 -5.62
N ARG A 8 -4.23 13.81 -5.73
CA ARG A 8 -3.22 14.01 -4.69
C ARG A 8 -3.82 14.51 -3.36
N SER A 9 -4.72 15.48 -3.43
CA SER A 9 -5.30 16.14 -2.25
C SER A 9 -6.23 15.23 -1.43
N GLY A 10 -6.80 14.19 -2.05
CA GLY A 10 -7.69 13.23 -1.39
C GLY A 10 -7.08 11.85 -1.18
N SER A 11 -5.76 11.73 -1.29
CA SER A 11 -5.05 10.46 -1.09
C SER A 11 -3.84 10.63 -0.18
N GLU A 12 -3.83 9.90 0.92
CA GLU A 12 -2.72 9.80 1.89
C GLU A 12 -1.55 8.95 1.34
N LEU A 13 -1.23 9.06 0.04
CA LEU A 13 -0.15 8.28 -0.55
C LEU A 13 1.19 8.91 -0.16
N ASN A 14 1.64 8.54 1.04
CA ASN A 14 2.91 8.97 1.61
C ASN A 14 4.07 8.24 0.94
N HIS A 15 5.17 8.96 0.73
CA HIS A 15 6.43 8.39 0.26
C HIS A 15 7.47 8.44 1.38
N SER A 16 8.42 7.52 1.36
CA SER A 16 9.49 7.43 2.37
C SER A 16 10.44 8.63 2.31
N ALA A 17 10.70 9.20 1.13
CA ALA A 17 11.67 10.28 0.94
C ALA A 17 11.35 11.57 1.75
N PRO A 18 10.14 12.16 1.68
CA PRO A 18 9.78 13.30 2.53
C PRO A 18 9.87 13.01 4.04
N LEU A 19 9.54 11.78 4.46
CA LEU A 19 9.62 11.38 5.88
C LEU A 19 11.07 11.35 6.38
N TYR A 20 12.00 10.89 5.55
CA TYR A 20 13.42 10.93 5.87
C TYR A 20 13.99 12.35 5.85
N GLU A 21 13.50 13.24 5.00
CA GLU A 21 13.87 14.66 5.02
C GLU A 21 13.41 15.34 6.31
N LEU A 22 12.17 15.10 6.75
CA LEU A 22 11.68 15.58 8.05
C LEU A 22 12.48 15.01 9.22
N PHE A 23 12.84 13.72 9.16
CA PHE A 23 13.70 13.11 10.18
C PHE A 23 15.08 13.79 10.26
N ARG A 24 15.68 14.14 9.11
CA ARG A 24 17.00 14.79 9.02
C ARG A 24 16.96 16.25 9.44
N SER A 25 15.88 16.98 9.15
CA SER A 25 15.75 18.40 9.47
C SER A 25 15.49 18.66 10.96
N LEU A 26 14.96 17.68 11.70
CA LEU A 26 14.62 17.84 13.11
C LEU A 26 15.83 17.68 14.07
N PRO A 27 16.05 18.64 14.98
CA PRO A 27 17.10 18.54 16.00
C PRO A 27 16.74 17.49 17.06
N TRP A 28 17.74 16.83 17.64
CA TRP A 28 17.51 15.80 18.66
C TRP A 28 16.95 16.36 19.97
N LYS A 29 17.38 17.56 20.37
CA LYS A 29 16.95 18.18 21.62
C LYS A 29 15.50 18.69 21.46
N GLY A 30 14.57 18.13 22.23
CA GLY A 30 13.16 18.54 22.24
C GLY A 30 12.25 17.82 21.24
N TYR A 31 12.79 17.06 20.28
CA TYR A 31 12.00 16.38 19.24
C TYR A 31 12.26 14.86 19.17
N ILE A 32 12.74 14.25 20.26
CA ILE A 32 13.11 12.81 20.31
C ILE A 32 11.93 11.92 19.88
N ILE A 33 10.71 12.21 20.36
CA ILE A 33 9.51 11.44 20.02
C ILE A 33 9.19 11.57 18.52
N ASN A 34 9.20 12.80 17.99
CA ASN A 34 8.93 13.04 16.57
C ASN A 34 9.98 12.36 15.69
N LYS A 35 11.24 12.36 16.14
CA LYS A 35 12.34 11.73 15.43
C LYS A 35 12.20 10.21 15.40
N LEU A 36 11.83 9.59 16.52
CA LEU A 36 11.48 8.16 16.56
C LEU A 36 10.28 7.86 15.67
N TYR A 37 9.24 8.71 15.71
CA TYR A 37 8.07 8.58 14.84
C TYR A 37 8.47 8.57 13.36
N TYR A 38 9.20 9.57 12.87
CA TYR A 38 9.63 9.63 11.47
C TYR A 38 10.60 8.50 11.11
N TYR A 39 11.43 8.05 12.05
CA TYR A 39 12.30 6.90 11.82
C TYR A 39 11.50 5.61 11.60
N PHE A 40 10.60 5.26 12.53
CA PHE A 40 9.79 4.05 12.43
C PHE A 40 8.80 4.13 11.27
N TYR A 41 8.10 5.25 11.14
CA TYR A 41 7.12 5.45 10.07
C TYR A 41 7.79 5.47 8.70
N GLY A 42 8.91 6.18 8.55
CA GLY A 42 9.70 6.20 7.31
C GLY A 42 10.22 4.81 6.92
N THR A 43 10.73 4.05 7.89
CA THR A 43 11.20 2.66 7.66
C THR A 43 10.06 1.73 7.26
N TYR A 44 8.90 1.86 7.90
CA TYR A 44 7.70 1.12 7.54
C TYR A 44 7.24 1.46 6.11
N THR A 45 7.15 2.75 5.77
CA THR A 45 6.79 3.20 4.42
C THR A 45 7.81 2.71 3.38
N ALA A 46 9.11 2.76 3.68
CA ALA A 46 10.15 2.25 2.79
C ALA A 46 10.03 0.73 2.55
N ALA A 47 9.68 -0.04 3.59
CA ALA A 47 9.40 -1.47 3.44
C ALA A 47 8.15 -1.71 2.57
N GLN A 48 7.10 -0.90 2.72
CA GLN A 48 5.91 -0.98 1.87
C GLN A 48 6.21 -0.64 0.39
N GLU A 49 7.06 0.35 0.14
CA GLU A 49 7.53 0.69 -1.21
C GLU A 49 8.34 -0.45 -1.82
N GLN A 50 9.23 -1.08 -1.05
CA GLN A 50 10.01 -2.24 -1.49
C GLN A 50 9.15 -3.48 -1.80
N LEU A 51 7.99 -3.62 -1.15
CA LEU A 51 7.02 -4.68 -1.44
C LEU A 51 6.19 -4.40 -2.70
N SER A 52 6.25 -3.16 -3.25
CA SER A 52 5.47 -2.74 -4.42
C SER A 52 6.32 -2.09 -5.53
N PRO A 53 7.46 -2.69 -5.95
CA PRO A 53 8.44 -2.01 -6.79
C PRO A 53 7.92 -1.68 -8.20
N LYS A 54 7.06 -2.51 -8.78
CA LYS A 54 6.49 -2.27 -10.11
C LYS A 54 5.42 -1.18 -10.06
N PHE A 55 4.65 -1.11 -8.97
CA PHE A 55 3.78 0.02 -8.72
C PHE A 55 4.57 1.33 -8.60
N GLN A 56 5.67 1.36 -7.83
CA GLN A 56 6.51 2.55 -7.73
C GLN A 56 7.04 3.00 -9.09
N ARG A 57 7.52 2.05 -9.92
CA ARG A 57 7.99 2.34 -11.29
C ARG A 57 6.88 2.87 -12.18
N PHE A 58 5.71 2.25 -12.14
CA PHE A 58 4.54 2.70 -12.89
C PHE A 58 4.13 4.12 -12.47
N PHE A 59 4.07 4.37 -11.17
CA PHE A 59 3.63 5.63 -10.60
C PHE A 59 4.59 6.77 -10.92
N ALA A 60 5.91 6.53 -10.81
CA ALA A 60 6.93 7.49 -11.21
C ALA A 60 6.82 7.83 -12.71
N PHE A 61 6.71 6.81 -13.58
CA PHE A 61 6.57 7.05 -15.02
C PHE A 61 5.28 7.79 -15.39
N MET A 62 4.17 7.45 -14.73
CA MET A 62 2.90 8.17 -14.92
C MET A 62 3.06 9.64 -14.53
N ARG A 63 3.73 9.93 -13.40
CA ARG A 63 4.00 11.29 -12.94
C ARG A 63 4.93 12.06 -13.89
N ASP A 64 5.91 11.39 -14.48
CA ASP A 64 6.80 12.00 -15.48
C ASP A 64 6.04 12.37 -16.77
N CYS A 65 5.07 11.55 -17.18
CA CYS A 65 4.29 11.80 -18.40
C CYS A 65 3.14 12.80 -18.21
N TYR A 66 2.44 12.76 -17.07
CA TYR A 66 1.17 13.48 -16.87
C TYR A 66 1.16 14.40 -15.63
N GLY A 67 2.24 14.46 -14.85
CA GLY A 67 2.31 15.25 -13.63
C GLY A 67 1.57 14.60 -12.46
N GLU A 68 0.97 15.41 -11.60
CA GLU A 68 0.32 14.93 -10.36
C GLU A 68 -1.12 14.41 -10.57
N GLU A 69 -1.62 14.43 -11.81
CA GLU A 69 -2.96 13.99 -12.17
C GLU A 69 -2.90 12.85 -13.21
N ALA A 70 -3.47 11.70 -12.85
CA ALA A 70 -3.54 10.56 -13.76
C ALA A 70 -4.64 10.78 -14.81
N PRO A 71 -4.43 10.40 -16.08
CA PRO A 71 -5.46 10.44 -17.11
C PRO A 71 -6.70 9.66 -16.68
N GLN A 72 -7.89 10.19 -16.95
CA GLN A 72 -9.15 9.62 -16.46
C GLN A 72 -9.41 8.19 -16.99
N SER A 73 -8.96 7.87 -18.20
CA SER A 73 -9.01 6.51 -18.76
C SER A 73 -8.17 5.52 -17.94
N LEU A 74 -6.92 5.91 -17.62
CA LEU A 74 -6.00 5.12 -16.81
C LEU A 74 -6.50 4.96 -15.37
N ALA A 75 -6.99 6.06 -14.77
CA ALA A 75 -7.55 6.06 -13.44
C ALA A 75 -8.76 5.11 -13.34
N ASN A 76 -9.66 5.14 -14.34
CA ASN A 76 -10.81 4.24 -14.40
C ASN A 76 -10.41 2.78 -14.55
N GLU A 77 -9.43 2.46 -15.41
CA GLU A 77 -8.92 1.09 -15.58
C GLU A 77 -8.29 0.59 -14.27
N PHE A 78 -7.45 1.40 -13.64
CA PHE A 78 -6.85 1.07 -12.33
C PHE A 78 -7.93 0.86 -11.26
N CYS A 79 -8.92 1.75 -11.16
CA CYS A 79 -9.98 1.66 -10.18
C CYS A 79 -10.86 0.42 -10.38
N LYS A 80 -11.19 0.08 -11.63
CA LYS A 80 -11.96 -1.12 -11.97
C LYS A 80 -11.24 -2.40 -11.52
N GLU A 81 -9.96 -2.51 -11.83
CA GLU A 81 -9.15 -3.70 -11.51
C GLU A 81 -8.74 -3.78 -10.03
N SER A 82 -8.60 -2.64 -9.34
CA SER A 82 -8.26 -2.62 -7.91
C SER A 82 -9.46 -2.77 -6.97
N LYS A 83 -10.68 -2.48 -7.42
CA LYS A 83 -11.92 -2.68 -6.64
C LYS A 83 -12.10 -4.10 -6.07
N PRO A 84 -11.87 -5.21 -6.82
CA PRO A 84 -11.95 -6.55 -6.23
C PRO A 84 -10.91 -6.79 -5.13
N LEU A 85 -9.72 -6.17 -5.22
CA LEU A 85 -8.70 -6.27 -4.16
C LEU A 85 -9.16 -5.62 -2.85
N MET A 86 -10.05 -4.62 -2.91
CA MET A 86 -10.59 -3.97 -1.71
C MET A 86 -11.45 -4.91 -0.85
N LYS A 87 -12.05 -5.97 -1.44
CA LYS A 87 -12.76 -6.97 -0.64
C LYS A 87 -11.81 -7.69 0.30
N TYR A 88 -10.60 -8.02 -0.19
CA TYR A 88 -9.57 -8.68 0.60
C TYR A 88 -8.91 -7.74 1.61
N THR A 89 -8.73 -6.45 1.29
CA THR A 89 -8.28 -5.46 2.30
C THR A 89 -9.28 -5.38 3.44
N ASN A 90 -10.59 -5.41 3.16
CA ASN A 90 -11.60 -5.37 4.22
C ASN A 90 -11.55 -6.60 5.11
N ILE A 91 -11.29 -7.79 4.57
CA ILE A 91 -11.07 -9.00 5.38
C ILE A 91 -9.84 -8.82 6.28
N LEU A 92 -8.76 -8.27 5.74
CA LEU A 92 -7.50 -8.09 6.48
C LEU A 92 -7.61 -7.03 7.60
N THR A 93 -8.35 -5.95 7.36
CA THR A 93 -8.45 -4.79 8.26
C THR A 93 -9.65 -4.85 9.21
N PHE A 94 -10.75 -5.49 8.83
CA PHE A 94 -12.07 -5.23 9.44
C PHE A 94 -12.61 -6.43 10.23
N ASN A 95 -11.87 -6.91 11.23
CA ASN A 95 -12.40 -7.73 12.34
C ASN A 95 -12.37 -9.26 12.20
N ILE A 96 -11.90 -9.87 11.10
CA ILE A 96 -11.78 -11.35 11.05
C ILE A 96 -10.80 -11.87 12.11
N ARG A 97 -9.74 -11.09 12.40
CA ARG A 97 -8.77 -11.38 13.47
C ARG A 97 -9.45 -11.55 14.82
N ILE A 98 -10.39 -10.66 15.13
CA ILE A 98 -11.14 -10.64 16.38
C ILE A 98 -12.09 -11.84 16.45
N ILE A 99 -12.81 -12.12 15.35
CA ILE A 99 -13.72 -13.27 15.27
C ILE A 99 -12.93 -14.58 15.50
N VAL A 100 -11.83 -14.79 14.79
CA VAL A 100 -10.99 -15.99 14.92
C VAL A 100 -10.38 -16.09 16.32
N LEU A 101 -9.94 -14.97 16.89
CA LEU A 101 -9.43 -14.93 18.26
C LEU A 101 -10.49 -15.38 19.27
N PHE A 102 -11.70 -14.79 19.22
CA PHE A 102 -12.78 -15.18 20.13
C PHE A 102 -13.26 -16.61 19.91
N THR A 103 -13.37 -17.07 18.67
CA THR A 103 -13.70 -18.48 18.38
C THR A 103 -12.66 -19.43 18.95
N GLY A 104 -11.37 -19.13 18.79
CA GLY A 104 -10.28 -19.93 19.36
C GLY A 104 -10.31 -19.94 20.89
N LEU A 105 -10.60 -18.79 21.52
CA LEU A 105 -10.76 -18.67 22.97
C LEU A 105 -11.95 -19.50 23.48
N PHE A 106 -13.12 -19.41 22.84
CA PHE A 106 -14.31 -20.18 23.23
C PHE A 106 -14.14 -21.70 23.03
N MET A 107 -13.31 -22.12 22.08
CA MET A 107 -12.95 -23.53 21.88
C MET A 107 -11.83 -24.02 22.80
N GLY A 108 -11.24 -23.14 23.64
CA GLY A 108 -10.10 -23.49 24.49
C GLY A 108 -8.78 -23.68 23.74
N HIS A 109 -8.71 -23.23 22.48
CA HIS A 109 -7.56 -23.39 21.59
C HIS A 109 -7.10 -22.03 21.05
N PRO A 110 -6.52 -21.14 21.90
CA PRO A 110 -6.08 -19.81 21.47
C PRO A 110 -4.96 -19.86 20.42
N TRP A 111 -4.23 -20.97 20.31
CA TRP A 111 -3.15 -21.13 19.33
C TRP A 111 -3.64 -21.10 17.87
N ILE A 112 -4.92 -21.41 17.62
CA ILE A 112 -5.54 -21.34 16.29
C ILE A 112 -5.43 -19.93 15.69
N TYR A 113 -5.55 -18.90 16.53
CA TYR A 113 -5.39 -17.51 16.11
C TYR A 113 -4.02 -17.24 15.50
N PHE A 114 -2.95 -17.67 16.16
CA PHE A 114 -1.58 -17.47 15.67
C PHE A 114 -1.33 -18.22 14.36
N VAL A 115 -1.85 -19.44 14.22
CA VAL A 115 -1.75 -20.21 12.97
C VAL A 115 -2.49 -19.49 11.84
N PHE A 116 -3.71 -19.02 12.09
CA PHE A 116 -4.49 -18.27 11.10
C PHE A 116 -3.79 -16.98 10.66
N GLU A 117 -3.23 -16.23 11.61
CA GLU A 117 -2.50 -14.99 11.32
C GLU A 117 -1.24 -15.27 10.47
N LEU A 118 -0.44 -16.26 10.87
CA LEU A 118 0.81 -16.60 10.17
C LEU A 118 0.58 -17.25 8.80
N THR A 119 -0.54 -17.94 8.59
CA THR A 119 -0.81 -18.64 7.33
C THR A 119 -1.79 -17.89 6.44
N VAL A 120 -3.05 -17.75 6.87
CA VAL A 120 -4.14 -17.23 6.03
C VAL A 120 -3.95 -15.75 5.73
N LEU A 121 -3.67 -14.93 6.75
CA LEU A 121 -3.52 -13.49 6.54
C LEU A 121 -2.26 -13.15 5.75
N ASN A 122 -1.14 -13.84 6.02
CA ASN A 122 0.10 -13.67 5.26
C ASN A 122 -0.03 -14.16 3.82
N ALA A 123 -0.67 -15.32 3.58
CA ALA A 123 -0.94 -15.80 2.23
C ALA A 123 -1.84 -14.83 1.45
N LEU A 124 -2.87 -14.29 2.11
CA LEU A 124 -3.74 -13.27 1.51
C LEU A 124 -2.97 -11.99 1.18
N LEU A 125 -2.11 -11.52 2.10
CA LEU A 125 -1.26 -10.35 1.88
C LEU A 125 -0.34 -10.54 0.66
N VAL A 126 0.35 -11.68 0.56
CA VAL A 126 1.21 -12.00 -0.59
C VAL A 126 0.40 -12.05 -1.89
N TYR A 127 -0.78 -12.68 -1.87
CA TYR A 127 -1.67 -12.72 -3.03
C TYR A 127 -2.07 -11.32 -3.49
N MET A 128 -2.40 -10.43 -2.56
CA MET A 128 -2.78 -9.05 -2.86
C MET A 128 -1.63 -8.25 -3.46
N ILE A 129 -0.43 -8.36 -2.87
CA ILE A 129 0.79 -7.72 -3.40
C ILE A 129 1.05 -8.22 -4.82
N TYR A 130 1.01 -9.54 -5.04
CA TYR A 130 1.25 -10.14 -6.35
C TYR A 130 0.26 -9.63 -7.41
N LYS A 131 -1.04 -9.63 -7.10
CA LYS A 131 -2.07 -9.13 -8.03
C LYS A 131 -1.90 -7.64 -8.30
N HIS A 132 -1.57 -6.85 -7.29
CA HIS A 132 -1.34 -5.41 -7.43
C HIS A 132 -0.13 -5.10 -8.32
N GLU A 133 0.97 -5.84 -8.13
CA GLU A 133 2.19 -5.71 -8.93
C GLU A 133 1.98 -6.15 -10.38
N LEU A 134 1.18 -7.21 -10.61
CA LEU A 134 0.81 -7.65 -11.95
C LEU A 134 0.00 -6.58 -12.69
N LEU A 135 -1.01 -6.00 -12.02
CA LEU A 135 -1.79 -4.88 -12.56
C LEU A 135 -0.90 -3.68 -12.91
N SER A 136 -0.02 -3.27 -11.99
CA SER A 136 0.90 -2.15 -12.20
C SER A 136 1.84 -2.38 -13.38
N THR A 137 2.31 -3.62 -13.56
CA THR A 137 3.14 -3.99 -14.72
C THR A 137 2.39 -3.82 -16.03
N ARG A 138 1.14 -4.30 -16.08
CA ARG A 138 0.30 -4.23 -17.28
C ARG A 138 0.05 -2.78 -17.69
N LEU A 139 -0.34 -1.94 -16.72
CA LEU A 139 -0.59 -0.52 -16.94
C LEU A 139 0.68 0.22 -17.35
N TYR A 140 1.84 -0.12 -16.78
CA TYR A 140 3.12 0.44 -17.21
C TYR A 140 3.44 0.14 -18.68
N VAL A 141 3.20 -1.09 -19.14
CA VAL A 141 3.43 -1.46 -20.54
C VAL A 141 2.47 -0.72 -21.47
N GLN A 142 1.18 -0.62 -21.10
CA GLN A 142 0.18 0.14 -21.86
C GLN A 142 0.56 1.61 -21.98
N LEU A 143 0.92 2.26 -20.86
CA LEU A 143 1.37 3.66 -20.87
C LEU A 143 2.60 3.89 -21.74
N LYS A 144 3.59 3.00 -21.66
CA LYS A 144 4.82 3.09 -22.46
C LYS A 144 4.58 2.92 -23.95
N GLN A 145 3.56 2.14 -24.34
CA GLN A 145 3.15 2.01 -25.74
C GLN A 145 2.43 3.29 -26.21
N GLN A 146 1.54 3.83 -25.39
CA GLN A 146 0.81 5.05 -25.70
C GLN A 146 1.72 6.28 -25.79
N SER A 147 2.78 6.37 -24.97
CA SER A 147 3.75 7.48 -25.02
C SER A 147 4.71 7.43 -26.21
N ARG A 148 4.79 6.31 -26.93
CA ARG A 148 5.65 6.12 -28.11
C ARG A 148 4.92 6.37 -29.43
N THR A 149 3.61 6.56 -29.38
CA THR A 149 2.74 6.83 -30.52
C THR A 149 2.44 8.32 -30.55
#